data_AF-A0A7C5VEE2-F1
#
_entry.id   AF-A0A7C5VEE2-F1
#
_cell.length_a   1.000
_cell.length_b   1.000
_cell.length_c   1.000
_cell.angle_alpha   90.00
_cell.angle_beta   90.00
_cell.angle_gamma   90.00
#
_symmetry.space_group_name_H-M   'P 1'
#
loop_
_entity.id
_entity.type
_entity.pdbx_description
1 polymer ?
#
loop_
_entity_poly.entity_id
_entity_poly.type
_entity_poly.pdbx_seq_one_letter_code
_entity_poly.pdbx_strand_id
1 'polypeptide(L)'
;MCTDLNQTQKNLLLASLLHDIGKYYNFKPNSDHSQNSAQLLERVIKDRSINLSEVEKRLGIDLNRIQDLVKNHLVKNHHTKSDPLLKILQEADKLTAMEREERYESGRRQRISTPILSIFSTIEPSRSSILSLQKKKRYLVGKRISDLIKDIEDFEKSTDTISSLVIKENETETGINNYYTNEKWEEMEKLIIEMFKNSRNFDILISNIDLLLFDFLKLVPSDVNEEEVFIPLYDHLKLCACTSLILSKMIKESFAGTQATPIQESNITTREITAISVDIGNIQSFISKSYNYEEARKGLTKRIRGRSYFISLITELIAEHIVERLGLTHLNILRSS
;
A
#
# COMPACT_ATOMS: atom_id res chain seq x y z
N MET A 1 -8.19 -17.98 7.99
CA MET A 1 -7.14 -17.31 7.24
C MET A 1 -5.81 -17.81 7.76
N CYS A 2 -5.21 -18.75 7.06
CA CYS A 2 -3.80 -19.08 7.26
C CYS A 2 -3.22 -19.16 5.86
N THR A 3 -2.58 -18.08 5.42
CA THR A 3 -1.81 -18.15 4.19
C THR A 3 -0.59 -19.02 4.48
N ASP A 4 -0.40 -20.10 3.72
CA ASP A 4 0.73 -21.03 3.84
C ASP A 4 2.03 -20.38 3.30
N LEU A 5 2.37 -19.20 3.83
CA LEU A 5 3.62 -18.53 3.58
C LEU A 5 4.71 -19.11 4.47
N ASN A 6 5.85 -19.45 3.87
CA ASN A 6 7.03 -19.81 4.64
C ASN A 6 7.70 -18.56 5.25
N GLN A 7 8.63 -18.76 6.20
CA GLN A 7 9.32 -17.67 6.90
C GLN A 7 10.00 -16.70 5.91
N THR A 8 10.60 -17.21 4.85
CA THR A 8 11.24 -16.41 3.79
C THR A 8 10.27 -15.44 3.12
N GLN A 9 9.08 -15.90 2.74
CA GLN A 9 8.05 -15.08 2.11
C GLN A 9 7.46 -14.06 3.08
N LYS A 10 7.26 -14.46 4.34
CA LYS A 10 6.80 -13.56 5.40
C LYS A 10 7.78 -12.41 5.65
N ASN A 11 9.07 -12.73 5.72
CA ASN A 11 10.14 -11.73 5.88
C ASN A 11 10.20 -10.76 4.70
N LEU A 12 10.14 -11.30 3.47
CA LEU A 12 10.13 -10.49 2.27
C LEU A 12 8.91 -9.55 2.25
N LEU A 13 7.72 -10.06 2.54
CA LEU A 13 6.49 -9.27 2.53
C LEU A 13 6.53 -8.10 3.52
N LEU A 14 6.99 -8.34 4.76
CA LEU A 14 7.17 -7.29 5.76
C LEU A 14 8.26 -6.30 5.34
N ALA A 15 9.39 -6.79 4.80
CA ALA A 15 10.44 -5.91 4.30
C ALA A 15 9.93 -5.01 3.17
N SER A 16 9.16 -5.53 2.23
CA SER A 16 8.56 -4.75 1.14
C SER A 16 7.57 -3.70 1.63
N LEU A 17 6.78 -3.97 2.67
CA LEU A 17 5.89 -2.94 3.24
C LEU A 17 6.62 -1.87 4.05
N LEU A 18 7.81 -2.16 4.59
CA LEU A 18 8.51 -1.28 5.52
C LEU A 18 9.76 -0.63 4.93
N HIS A 19 10.24 -1.04 3.75
CA HIS A 19 11.53 -0.59 3.20
C HIS A 19 11.63 0.94 3.07
N ASP A 20 10.53 1.56 2.65
CA ASP A 20 10.44 2.98 2.31
C ASP A 20 9.67 3.82 3.34
N ILE A 21 9.23 3.21 4.45
CA ILE A 21 8.43 3.92 5.47
C ILE A 21 9.20 5.11 6.07
N GLY A 22 10.54 5.01 6.13
CA GLY A 22 11.44 6.07 6.55
C GLY A 22 11.29 7.36 5.74
N LYS A 23 10.72 7.33 4.52
CA LYS A 23 10.33 8.52 3.74
C LYS A 23 9.39 9.45 4.51
N TYR A 24 8.53 8.89 5.36
CA TYR A 24 7.63 9.65 6.24
C TYR A 24 8.41 10.51 7.26
N TYR A 25 9.46 9.95 7.87
CA TYR A 25 10.37 10.68 8.76
C TYR A 25 11.31 11.62 8.00
N ASN A 26 11.73 11.17 6.82
CA ASN A 26 12.67 11.82 5.93
C ASN A 26 12.18 13.11 5.29
N PHE A 27 11.00 13.63 5.61
CA PHE A 27 10.58 14.99 5.22
C PHE A 27 11.46 16.10 5.81
N LYS A 28 12.49 15.75 6.61
CA LYS A 28 13.67 16.59 6.92
C LYS A 28 14.86 16.39 5.94
N PRO A 29 15.53 17.47 5.45
CA PRO A 29 16.67 17.36 4.53
C PRO A 29 17.80 16.43 5.01
N ASN A 30 18.46 15.71 4.08
CA ASN A 30 19.72 14.96 4.29
C ASN A 30 19.68 13.71 5.19
N SER A 31 18.52 13.08 5.35
CA SER A 31 18.40 11.79 6.06
C SER A 31 18.27 10.62 5.07
N ASP A 32 18.83 9.46 5.40
CA ASP A 32 18.73 8.24 4.59
C ASP A 32 17.47 7.46 4.99
N HIS A 33 16.50 7.34 4.07
CA HIS A 33 15.20 6.73 4.38
C HIS A 33 15.34 5.24 4.68
N SER A 34 16.25 4.55 3.99
CA SER A 34 16.53 3.14 4.23
C SER A 34 17.06 2.92 5.65
N GLN A 35 17.91 3.84 6.14
CA GLN A 35 18.38 3.79 7.53
C GLN A 35 17.26 4.08 8.52
N ASN A 36 16.37 5.03 8.24
CA ASN A 36 15.27 5.34 9.16
C ASN A 36 14.24 4.21 9.23
N SER A 37 13.93 3.57 8.10
CA SER A 37 13.15 2.34 8.06
C SER A 37 13.82 1.22 8.86
N ALA A 38 15.14 1.04 8.71
CA ALA A 38 15.88 0.03 9.45
C ALA A 38 15.99 0.34 10.96
N GLN A 39 16.07 1.62 11.33
CA GLN A 39 16.08 2.08 12.72
C GLN A 39 14.74 1.78 13.42
N LEU A 40 13.62 1.94 12.73
CA LEU A 40 12.31 1.55 13.26
C LEU A 40 12.29 0.06 13.65
N LEU A 41 12.79 -0.81 12.76
CA LEU A 41 12.92 -2.23 13.05
C LEU A 41 13.93 -2.50 14.18
N GLU A 42 15.00 -1.71 14.26
CA GLU A 42 15.94 -1.77 15.38
C GLU A 42 15.26 -1.48 16.72
N ARG A 43 14.34 -0.51 16.75
CA ARG A 43 13.56 -0.20 17.95
C ARG A 43 12.64 -1.34 18.33
N VAL A 44 11.97 -1.98 17.36
CA VAL A 44 11.17 -3.20 17.59
C VAL A 44 12.03 -4.31 18.20
N ILE A 45 13.22 -4.55 17.64
CA ILE A 45 14.15 -5.60 18.10
C ILE A 45 14.67 -5.32 19.52
N LYS A 46 14.94 -4.05 19.85
CA LYS A 46 15.51 -3.63 21.14
C LYS A 46 14.47 -3.28 22.20
N ASP A 47 13.18 -3.31 21.88
CA ASP A 47 12.13 -2.96 22.82
C ASP A 47 12.07 -3.98 23.96
N ARG A 48 12.22 -3.51 25.20
CA ARG A 48 12.27 -4.37 26.39
C ARG A 48 10.95 -5.07 26.70
N SER A 49 9.84 -4.58 26.16
CA SER A 49 8.53 -5.21 26.31
C SER A 49 8.30 -6.36 25.32
N ILE A 50 9.23 -6.58 24.38
CA ILE A 50 9.18 -7.64 23.38
C ILE A 50 10.16 -8.75 23.75
N ASN A 51 9.66 -9.98 23.84
CA ASN A 51 10.50 -11.17 23.81
C ASN A 51 10.72 -11.57 22.34
N LEU A 52 11.88 -11.19 21.80
CA LEU A 52 12.21 -11.36 20.38
C LEU A 52 12.00 -12.80 19.89
N SER A 53 12.54 -13.79 20.61
CA SER A 53 12.46 -15.20 20.22
C SER A 53 11.03 -15.73 20.23
N GLU A 54 10.20 -15.27 21.15
CA GLU A 54 8.78 -15.63 21.21
C GLU A 54 8.00 -15.02 20.05
N VAL A 55 8.24 -13.73 19.78
CA VAL A 55 7.59 -13.01 18.67
C VAL A 55 7.97 -13.61 17.32
N GLU A 56 9.25 -13.86 17.07
CA GLU A 56 9.75 -14.47 15.83
C GLU A 56 9.16 -15.87 15.61
N LYS A 57 9.11 -16.70 16.66
CA LYS A 57 8.50 -18.03 16.60
C LYS A 57 7.00 -17.98 16.33
N ARG A 58 6.27 -17.11 17.04
CA ARG A 58 4.81 -16.98 16.93
C ARG A 58 4.39 -16.47 15.56
N LEU A 59 5.11 -15.50 15.01
CA LEU A 59 4.83 -14.93 13.71
C LEU A 59 5.45 -15.76 12.56
N GLY A 60 6.47 -16.56 12.87
CA GLY A 60 7.25 -17.29 11.88
C GLY A 60 8.04 -16.35 10.98
N ILE A 61 8.74 -15.39 11.59
CA ILE A 61 9.56 -14.36 10.92
C ILE A 61 10.99 -14.33 11.50
N ASP A 62 11.87 -13.56 10.89
CA ASP A 62 13.20 -13.19 11.42
C ASP A 62 13.37 -11.68 11.26
N LEU A 63 13.35 -10.95 12.38
CA LEU A 63 13.36 -9.48 12.38
C LEU A 63 14.72 -8.92 11.97
N ASN A 64 15.81 -9.60 12.29
CA ASN A 64 17.14 -9.19 11.84
C ASN A 64 17.24 -9.31 10.32
N ARG A 65 16.66 -10.38 9.77
CA ARG A 65 16.61 -10.57 8.31
C ARG A 65 15.72 -9.54 7.62
N ILE A 66 14.58 -9.19 8.20
CA ILE A 66 13.71 -8.13 7.67
C ILE A 66 14.46 -6.79 7.69
N GLN A 67 15.14 -6.46 8.81
CA GLN A 67 15.93 -5.25 8.94
C GLN A 67 17.06 -5.18 7.90
N ASP A 68 17.76 -6.29 7.67
CA ASP A 68 18.83 -6.38 6.67
C ASP A 68 18.32 -6.12 5.24
N LEU A 69 17.18 -6.70 4.86
CA LEU A 69 16.53 -6.42 3.57
C LEU A 69 16.14 -4.95 3.43
N VAL A 70 15.50 -4.39 4.47
CA VAL A 70 15.08 -2.98 4.52
C VAL A 70 16.28 -2.04 4.47
N LYS A 71 17.39 -2.35 5.13
CA LYS A 71 18.58 -1.49 5.13
C LYS A 71 19.28 -1.46 3.78
N ASN A 72 19.31 -2.59 3.08
CA ASN A 72 20.16 -2.77 1.91
C ASN A 72 19.43 -2.66 0.56
N HIS A 73 18.11 -2.45 0.54
CA HIS A 73 17.32 -2.43 -0.71
C HIS A 73 17.82 -1.40 -1.74
N LEU A 74 18.46 -0.30 -1.33
CA LEU A 74 19.02 0.70 -2.27
C LEU A 74 20.44 0.39 -2.76
N VAL A 75 21.13 -0.59 -2.17
CA VAL A 75 22.55 -0.84 -2.44
C VAL A 75 22.73 -1.52 -3.80
N LYS A 76 23.53 -0.93 -4.69
CA LYS A 76 23.85 -1.46 -6.03
C LYS A 76 25.24 -2.11 -6.11
N ASN A 77 25.56 -3.03 -5.18
CA ASN A 77 26.90 -3.65 -5.08
C ASN A 77 26.91 -5.11 -5.54
N HIS A 78 28.08 -5.66 -5.87
CA HIS A 78 28.24 -7.07 -6.26
C HIS A 78 27.70 -8.09 -5.22
N HIS A 79 27.59 -7.72 -3.94
CA HIS A 79 26.98 -8.55 -2.89
C HIS A 79 25.44 -8.70 -3.01
N THR A 80 24.74 -7.78 -3.70
CA THR A 80 23.30 -7.95 -3.97
C THR A 80 23.03 -9.07 -4.98
N LYS A 81 24.05 -9.49 -5.75
CA LYS A 81 23.92 -10.62 -6.68
C LYS A 81 23.76 -11.97 -5.98
N SER A 82 24.16 -12.10 -4.72
CA SER A 82 24.10 -13.37 -3.98
C SER A 82 22.85 -13.56 -3.12
N ASP A 83 22.08 -12.50 -2.86
CA ASP A 83 20.88 -12.58 -2.02
C ASP A 83 19.60 -12.54 -2.87
N PRO A 84 18.90 -13.69 -3.01
CA PRO A 84 17.68 -13.77 -3.82
C PRO A 84 16.56 -12.85 -3.34
N LEU A 85 16.38 -12.67 -2.04
CA LEU A 85 15.27 -11.88 -1.50
C LEU A 85 15.49 -10.40 -1.66
N LEU A 86 16.74 -9.95 -1.46
CA LEU A 86 17.12 -8.57 -1.69
C LEU A 86 16.91 -8.21 -3.15
N LYS A 87 17.29 -9.10 -4.08
CA LYS A 87 17.06 -8.91 -5.50
C LYS A 87 15.57 -8.86 -5.86
N ILE A 88 14.75 -9.73 -5.28
CA ILE A 88 13.29 -9.68 -5.49
C ILE A 88 12.72 -8.33 -5.04
N LEU A 89 13.10 -7.87 -3.84
CA LEU A 89 12.65 -6.60 -3.30
C LEU A 89 13.07 -5.43 -4.22
N GLN A 90 14.32 -5.43 -4.70
CA GLN A 90 14.85 -4.42 -5.61
C GLN A 90 14.11 -4.38 -6.95
N GLU A 91 13.85 -5.54 -7.54
CA GLU A 91 13.10 -5.61 -8.79
C GLU A 91 11.63 -5.21 -8.58
N ALA A 92 11.00 -5.65 -7.49
CA ALA A 92 9.64 -5.24 -7.17
C ALA A 92 9.52 -3.72 -7.00
N ASP A 93 10.42 -3.10 -6.22
CA ASP A 93 10.45 -1.66 -6.01
C ASP A 93 10.60 -0.90 -7.34
N LYS A 94 11.53 -1.34 -8.19
CA LYS A 94 11.73 -0.79 -9.53
C LYS A 94 10.48 -0.91 -10.40
N LEU A 95 9.85 -2.09 -10.45
CA LEU A 95 8.63 -2.32 -11.23
C LEU A 95 7.48 -1.41 -10.80
N THR A 96 7.39 -1.12 -9.50
CA THR A 96 6.36 -0.23 -8.94
C THR A 96 6.64 1.26 -9.05
N ALA A 97 7.83 1.62 -9.54
CA ALA A 97 8.23 2.99 -9.79
C ALA A 97 8.45 3.30 -11.28
N MET A 98 8.11 2.37 -12.19
CA MET A 98 8.39 2.51 -13.63
C MET A 98 7.72 3.73 -14.27
N GLU A 99 6.54 4.14 -13.80
CA GLU A 99 5.84 5.34 -14.29
C GLU A 99 6.64 6.64 -14.06
N ARG A 100 7.61 6.60 -13.15
CA ARG A 100 8.51 7.71 -12.84
C ARG A 100 9.64 7.78 -13.85
N GLU A 101 10.25 6.62 -14.21
CA GLU A 101 11.41 6.55 -15.11
C GLU A 101 11.13 7.19 -16.48
N GLU A 102 9.90 7.13 -17.00
CA GLU A 102 9.52 7.74 -18.28
C GLU A 102 9.45 9.27 -18.27
N ARG A 103 9.41 9.92 -17.10
CA ARG A 103 9.25 11.38 -16.96
C ARG A 103 10.56 12.15 -16.81
N TYR A 104 11.71 11.46 -16.83
CA TYR A 104 13.02 12.07 -16.62
C TYR A 104 13.65 12.56 -17.93
N GLU A 105 13.22 13.71 -18.43
CA GLU A 105 14.05 14.56 -19.29
C GLU A 105 14.35 15.88 -18.58
N SER A 106 15.62 16.07 -18.21
CA SER A 106 16.24 17.34 -17.79
C SER A 106 15.76 18.00 -16.48
N GLY A 107 16.53 17.83 -15.39
CA GLY A 107 16.39 18.70 -14.21
C GLY A 107 17.26 18.30 -13.02
N ARG A 108 17.86 19.30 -12.34
CA ARG A 108 18.55 19.10 -11.05
C ARG A 108 17.49 18.85 -9.96
N ARG A 109 17.67 17.77 -9.20
CA ARG A 109 16.85 17.43 -8.02
C ARG A 109 16.92 18.57 -6.99
N GLN A 110 15.88 19.39 -6.92
CA GLN A 110 15.60 20.24 -5.77
C GLN A 110 14.43 19.62 -5.03
N ARG A 111 14.62 19.46 -3.73
CA ARG A 111 13.64 18.84 -2.85
C ARG A 111 12.52 19.84 -2.61
N ILE A 112 11.36 19.52 -3.15
CA ILE A 112 10.14 20.32 -3.04
C ILE A 112 9.24 19.49 -2.13
N SER A 113 8.70 20.07 -1.07
CA SER A 113 7.82 19.36 -0.12
C SER A 113 6.46 19.12 -0.77
N THR A 114 6.45 18.45 -1.92
CA THR A 114 5.33 18.52 -2.86
C THR A 114 4.20 17.63 -2.40
N PRO A 115 2.98 18.16 -2.22
CA PRO A 115 1.81 17.34 -1.95
C PRO A 115 1.45 16.50 -3.16
N ILE A 116 0.72 15.40 -2.90
CA ILE A 116 0.24 14.53 -3.96
C ILE A 116 -0.66 15.34 -4.90
N LEU A 117 -0.33 15.32 -6.18
CA LEU A 117 -1.17 15.85 -7.24
C LEU A 117 -2.32 14.86 -7.49
N SER A 118 -3.54 15.36 -7.45
CA SER A 118 -4.74 14.60 -7.78
C SER A 118 -4.59 14.03 -9.19
N ILE A 119 -4.82 12.73 -9.35
CA ILE A 119 -4.80 12.07 -10.66
C ILE A 119 -5.80 12.68 -11.64
N PHE A 120 -6.87 13.31 -11.14
CA PHE A 120 -7.81 14.02 -11.99
C PHE A 120 -7.23 15.30 -12.62
N SER A 121 -6.06 15.76 -12.16
CA SER A 121 -5.32 16.89 -12.77
C SER A 121 -4.68 16.52 -14.11
N THR A 122 -4.52 15.21 -14.41
CA THR A 122 -3.91 14.73 -15.67
C THR A 122 -4.93 14.28 -16.72
N ILE A 123 -6.21 14.14 -16.34
CA ILE A 123 -7.25 13.66 -17.24
C ILE A 123 -7.73 14.79 -18.15
N GLU A 124 -7.54 14.64 -19.45
CA GLU A 124 -8.10 15.55 -20.45
C GLU A 124 -9.53 15.14 -20.81
N PRO A 125 -10.53 16.01 -20.67
CA PRO A 125 -11.89 15.69 -21.08
C PRO A 125 -11.97 15.54 -22.61
N SER A 126 -12.57 14.43 -23.06
CA SER A 126 -12.72 14.12 -24.50
C SER A 126 -13.65 15.07 -25.27
N ARG A 127 -14.41 15.92 -24.56
CA ARG A 127 -15.33 16.91 -25.16
C ARG A 127 -14.75 18.31 -25.05
N SER A 128 -14.53 18.93 -26.21
CA SER A 128 -14.01 20.30 -26.34
C SER A 128 -14.88 21.37 -25.67
N SER A 129 -16.18 21.13 -25.48
CA SER A 129 -17.08 22.05 -24.75
C SER A 129 -16.79 22.18 -23.26
N ILE A 130 -15.89 21.33 -22.71
CA ILE A 130 -15.47 21.33 -21.30
C ILE A 130 -14.05 21.93 -21.15
N LEU A 131 -13.42 22.40 -22.24
CA LEU A 131 -12.04 22.94 -22.26
C LEU A 131 -11.79 24.14 -21.32
N SER A 132 -12.83 24.82 -20.83
CA SER A 132 -12.71 25.87 -19.82
C SER A 132 -12.49 25.35 -18.39
N LEU A 133 -12.72 24.06 -18.13
CA LEU A 133 -12.15 23.35 -16.98
C LEU A 133 -10.68 23.03 -17.30
N GLN A 134 -9.90 24.09 -17.48
CA GLN A 134 -8.46 24.02 -17.74
C GLN A 134 -7.76 23.17 -16.68
N LYS A 135 -6.61 22.59 -17.07
CA LYS A 135 -5.60 21.86 -16.30
C LYS A 135 -5.19 22.58 -14.99
N LYS A 136 -6.11 22.73 -14.05
CA LYS A 136 -5.82 23.24 -12.73
C LYS A 136 -5.22 22.10 -11.93
N LYS A 137 -3.96 22.28 -11.53
CA LYS A 137 -3.32 21.41 -10.55
C LYS A 137 -4.16 21.43 -9.28
N ARG A 138 -4.51 20.24 -8.81
CA ARG A 138 -5.29 20.03 -7.60
C ARG A 138 -4.51 19.10 -6.72
N TYR A 139 -4.24 19.50 -5.50
CA TYR A 139 -3.40 18.76 -4.58
C TYR A 139 -4.26 18.13 -3.49
N LEU A 140 -3.88 16.92 -3.08
CA LEU A 140 -4.49 16.27 -1.92
C LEU A 140 -3.90 16.87 -0.64
N VAL A 141 -4.75 17.01 0.38
CA VAL A 141 -4.30 17.41 1.73
C VAL A 141 -3.43 16.32 2.36
N GLY A 142 -2.39 16.72 3.10
CA GLY A 142 -1.59 15.77 3.89
C GLY A 142 -2.27 15.52 5.23
N LYS A 143 -2.92 14.37 5.40
CA LYS A 143 -3.61 14.00 6.65
C LYS A 143 -3.70 12.48 6.82
N ARG A 144 -3.93 12.01 8.05
CA ARG A 144 -4.43 10.65 8.28
C ARG A 144 -5.81 10.48 7.70
N ILE A 145 -6.09 9.28 7.22
CA ILE A 145 -7.44 8.94 6.74
C ILE A 145 -8.46 8.99 7.88
N SER A 146 -8.11 8.48 9.06
CA SER A 146 -8.96 8.53 10.25
C SER A 146 -9.30 9.96 10.68
N ASP A 147 -8.33 10.88 10.62
CA ASP A 147 -8.58 12.29 10.93
C ASP A 147 -9.39 12.97 9.80
N LEU A 148 -9.25 12.54 8.55
CA LEU A 148 -10.07 13.04 7.45
C LEU A 148 -11.52 12.56 7.56
N ILE A 149 -11.74 11.30 7.95
CA ILE A 149 -13.09 10.75 8.17
C ILE A 149 -13.80 11.55 9.27
N LYS A 150 -13.13 11.83 10.39
CA LYS A 150 -13.70 12.67 11.46
C LYS A 150 -14.09 14.05 10.96
N ASP A 151 -13.22 14.71 10.18
CA ASP A 151 -13.54 16.01 9.60
C ASP A 151 -14.79 15.93 8.72
N ILE A 152 -14.93 14.88 7.90
CA ILE A 152 -16.10 14.69 7.03
C ILE A 152 -17.36 14.51 7.87
N GLU A 153 -17.31 13.67 8.90
CA GLU A 153 -18.45 13.43 9.83
C GLU A 153 -18.87 14.72 10.56
N ASP A 154 -17.91 15.55 10.96
CA ASP A 154 -18.19 16.85 11.58
C ASP A 154 -18.72 17.87 10.56
N PHE A 155 -18.26 17.79 9.32
CA PHE A 155 -18.56 18.72 8.24
C PHE A 155 -19.91 18.45 7.54
N GLU A 156 -20.45 17.23 7.59
CA GLU A 156 -21.81 16.91 7.12
C GLU A 156 -22.91 17.73 7.82
N LYS A 157 -22.56 18.54 8.84
CA LYS A 157 -23.41 19.53 9.50
C LYS A 157 -23.35 20.94 8.88
N SER A 158 -22.54 21.15 7.84
CA SER A 158 -22.31 22.45 7.18
C SER A 158 -22.77 22.45 5.71
N THR A 159 -22.99 23.64 5.13
CA THR A 159 -23.43 23.82 3.73
C THR A 159 -22.30 23.76 2.70
N ASP A 160 -21.06 23.55 3.13
CA ASP A 160 -19.89 23.60 2.25
C ASP A 160 -19.67 22.26 1.51
N THR A 161 -18.85 22.29 0.46
CA THR A 161 -18.60 21.10 -0.38
C THR A 161 -17.46 20.26 0.20
N ILE A 162 -17.65 18.96 0.43
CA ILE A 162 -16.64 18.01 0.97
C ILE A 162 -15.29 18.10 0.24
N SER A 163 -15.30 18.45 -1.05
CA SER A 163 -14.09 18.62 -1.85
C SER A 163 -13.11 19.63 -1.26
N SER A 164 -13.57 20.66 -0.52
CA SER A 164 -12.69 21.65 0.10
C SER A 164 -11.84 21.09 1.24
N LEU A 165 -12.26 19.96 1.84
CA LEU A 165 -11.52 19.25 2.89
C LEU A 165 -10.40 18.38 2.32
N VAL A 166 -10.58 17.85 1.11
CA VAL A 166 -9.70 16.83 0.53
C VAL A 166 -8.75 17.42 -0.50
N ILE A 167 -9.20 18.42 -1.26
CA ILE A 167 -8.51 18.95 -2.44
C ILE A 167 -8.27 20.45 -2.30
N LYS A 168 -7.04 20.88 -2.59
CA LYS A 168 -6.62 22.29 -2.62
C LYS A 168 -6.12 22.69 -4.02
N GLU A 169 -6.36 23.93 -4.42
CA GLU A 169 -5.79 24.47 -5.68
C GLU A 169 -4.36 25.01 -5.48
N ASN A 170 -3.98 25.34 -4.24
CA ASN A 170 -2.65 25.81 -3.88
C ASN A 170 -1.92 24.75 -3.03
N GLU A 171 -0.66 24.47 -3.39
CA GLU A 171 0.20 23.51 -2.68
C GLU A 171 0.38 23.89 -1.20
N THR A 172 0.53 25.18 -0.90
CA THR A 172 0.77 25.66 0.47
C THR A 172 -0.43 25.46 1.41
N GLU A 173 -1.63 25.31 0.85
CA GLU A 173 -2.88 25.13 1.61
C GLU A 173 -3.15 23.67 1.97
N THR A 174 -2.34 22.73 1.46
CA THR A 174 -2.52 21.28 1.73
C THR A 174 -2.21 20.90 3.17
N GLY A 175 -1.54 21.77 3.92
CA GLY A 175 -1.15 21.52 5.31
C GLY A 175 -0.14 20.38 5.46
N ILE A 176 0.46 19.93 4.35
CA ILE A 176 1.24 18.69 4.30
C ILE A 176 2.45 18.68 5.25
N ASN A 177 3.09 19.83 5.47
CA ASN A 177 4.20 19.96 6.42
C ASN A 177 3.77 19.70 7.88
N ASN A 178 2.51 19.98 8.24
CA ASN A 178 1.99 19.69 9.58
C ASN A 178 1.84 18.19 9.83
N TYR A 179 1.89 17.40 8.76
CA TYR A 179 1.71 15.97 8.82
C TYR A 179 3.02 15.18 8.94
N TYR A 180 4.17 15.82 8.66
CA TYR A 180 5.50 15.22 8.81
C TYR A 180 6.20 15.68 10.08
N THR A 181 5.58 15.43 11.23
CA THR A 181 6.16 15.77 12.53
C THR A 181 6.83 14.56 13.16
N ASN A 182 7.84 14.81 13.99
CA ASN A 182 8.45 13.75 14.81
C ASN A 182 7.41 13.06 15.69
N GLU A 183 6.43 13.81 16.21
CA GLU A 183 5.35 13.28 17.03
C GLU A 183 4.53 12.24 16.26
N LYS A 184 4.16 12.53 15.01
CA LYS A 184 3.39 11.58 14.18
C LYS A 184 4.21 10.35 13.77
N TRP A 185 5.50 10.53 13.52
CA TRP A 185 6.42 9.40 13.31
C TRP A 185 6.50 8.51 14.56
N GLU A 186 6.72 9.10 15.73
CA GLU A 186 6.78 8.39 17.01
C GLU A 186 5.45 7.70 17.35
N GLU A 187 4.32 8.31 16.99
CA GLU A 187 2.99 7.70 17.11
C GLU A 187 2.91 6.42 16.26
N MET A 188 3.24 6.50 14.97
CA MET A 188 3.24 5.35 14.06
C MET A 188 4.22 4.25 14.52
N GLU A 189 5.41 4.62 14.97
CA GLU A 189 6.43 3.69 15.48
C GLU A 189 5.94 2.93 16.71
N LYS A 190 5.33 3.63 17.68
CA LYS A 190 4.73 2.99 18.87
C LYS A 190 3.63 2.01 18.48
N LEU A 191 2.79 2.37 17.52
CA LEU A 191 1.73 1.48 17.02
C LEU A 191 2.32 0.22 16.37
N ILE A 192 3.39 0.35 15.56
CA ILE A 192 4.07 -0.80 14.96
C ILE A 192 4.69 -1.72 16.04
N ILE A 193 5.36 -1.16 17.05
CA ILE A 193 5.91 -1.94 18.17
C ILE A 193 4.80 -2.73 18.88
N GLU A 194 3.68 -2.08 19.21
CA GLU A 194 2.53 -2.74 19.83
C GLU A 194 1.89 -3.80 18.92
N MET A 195 1.90 -3.60 17.60
CA MET A 195 1.45 -4.63 16.65
C MET A 195 2.36 -5.86 16.67
N PHE A 196 3.68 -5.70 16.65
CA PHE A 196 4.62 -6.83 16.75
C PHE A 196 4.46 -7.59 18.07
N LYS A 197 4.23 -6.87 19.17
CA LYS A 197 3.98 -7.45 20.49
C LYS A 197 2.66 -8.24 20.55
N ASN A 198 1.55 -7.65 20.11
CA ASN A 198 0.22 -8.18 20.39
C ASN A 198 -0.35 -9.12 19.28
N SER A 199 0.22 -9.13 18.08
CA SER A 199 -0.33 -9.91 16.96
C SER A 199 -0.20 -11.42 17.16
N ARG A 200 -1.33 -12.13 17.22
CA ARG A 200 -1.35 -13.58 17.53
C ARG A 200 -0.69 -14.46 16.47
N ASN A 201 -0.70 -14.02 15.21
CA ASN A 201 -0.08 -14.69 14.08
C ASN A 201 0.32 -13.66 13.00
N PHE A 202 0.99 -14.13 11.96
CA PHE A 202 1.45 -13.28 10.85
C PHE A 202 0.31 -12.59 10.10
N ASP A 203 -0.79 -13.30 9.82
CA ASP A 203 -1.92 -12.75 9.05
C ASP A 203 -2.55 -11.54 9.77
N ILE A 204 -2.68 -11.60 11.10
CA ILE A 204 -3.16 -10.47 11.91
C ILE A 204 -2.15 -9.32 11.88
N LEU A 205 -0.85 -9.61 12.01
CA LEU A 205 0.18 -8.58 11.96
C LEU A 205 0.15 -7.83 10.62
N ILE A 206 0.14 -8.56 9.51
CA ILE A 206 0.22 -7.98 8.17
C ILE A 206 -1.03 -7.16 7.84
N SER A 207 -2.23 -7.63 8.23
CA SER A 207 -3.46 -6.83 8.08
C SER A 207 -3.45 -5.57 8.93
N ASN A 208 -2.95 -5.64 10.17
CA ASN A 208 -2.83 -4.45 11.03
C ASN A 208 -1.83 -3.44 10.48
N ILE A 209 -0.70 -3.91 9.94
CA ILE A 209 0.29 -3.06 9.27
C ILE A 209 -0.33 -2.45 8.01
N ASP A 210 -1.02 -3.21 7.15
CA ASP A 210 -1.69 -2.67 5.96
C ASP A 210 -2.65 -1.53 6.31
N LEU A 211 -3.51 -1.75 7.32
CA LEU A 211 -4.44 -0.73 7.81
C LEU A 211 -3.74 0.50 8.40
N LEU A 212 -2.65 0.31 9.15
CA LEU A 212 -1.86 1.41 9.68
C LEU A 212 -1.22 2.23 8.57
N LEU A 213 -0.58 1.57 7.60
CA LEU A 213 0.06 2.24 6.48
C LEU A 213 -0.98 2.95 5.60
N PHE A 214 -2.18 2.37 5.42
CA PHE A 214 -3.28 3.05 4.73
C PHE A 214 -3.67 4.33 5.46
N ASP A 215 -3.88 4.24 6.77
CA ASP A 215 -4.29 5.38 7.56
C ASP A 215 -3.21 6.49 7.60
N PHE A 216 -1.94 6.13 7.72
CA PHE A 216 -0.85 7.09 7.81
C PHE A 216 -0.34 7.60 6.46
N LEU A 217 -0.30 6.78 5.41
CA LEU A 217 0.52 7.05 4.21
C LEU A 217 -0.30 7.18 2.92
N LYS A 218 -1.62 7.02 2.96
CA LYS A 218 -2.48 7.16 1.76
C LYS A 218 -2.53 8.58 1.18
N LEU A 219 -2.18 9.58 1.99
CA LEU A 219 -2.09 10.99 1.58
C LEU A 219 -0.65 11.55 1.70
N VAL A 220 0.35 10.67 1.66
CA VAL A 220 1.79 10.98 1.68
C VAL A 220 2.39 10.66 0.30
N PRO A 221 3.15 11.55 -0.36
CA PRO A 221 3.74 11.28 -1.66
C PRO A 221 4.82 10.20 -1.56
N SER A 222 4.91 9.33 -2.58
CA SER A 222 5.90 8.24 -2.65
C SER A 222 7.33 8.71 -2.91
N ASP A 223 7.53 9.88 -3.52
CA ASP A 223 8.84 10.50 -3.75
C ASP A 223 8.77 12.02 -3.61
N VAL A 224 9.51 12.58 -2.67
CA VAL A 224 9.53 14.02 -2.38
C VAL A 224 10.58 14.79 -3.19
N ASN A 225 11.26 14.12 -4.10
CA ASN A 225 12.26 14.72 -4.97
C ASN A 225 11.71 15.00 -6.37
N GLU A 226 10.47 14.62 -6.64
CA GLU A 226 9.78 14.87 -7.91
C GLU A 226 8.91 16.12 -7.81
N GLU A 227 8.85 16.88 -8.92
CA GLU A 227 8.00 18.07 -9.02
C GLU A 227 6.50 17.71 -9.06
N GLU A 228 6.16 16.51 -9.54
CA GLU A 228 4.77 16.06 -9.65
C GLU A 228 4.64 14.60 -9.23
N VAL A 229 4.03 14.39 -8.06
CA VAL A 229 3.83 13.05 -7.49
C VAL A 229 2.36 12.71 -7.50
N PHE A 230 1.99 11.61 -8.15
CA PHE A 230 0.60 11.15 -8.25
C PHE A 230 0.30 9.96 -7.35
N ILE A 231 1.34 9.28 -6.89
CA ILE A 231 1.23 8.00 -6.20
C ILE A 231 1.44 8.20 -4.70
N PRO A 232 0.48 7.79 -3.87
CA PRO A 232 0.69 7.70 -2.44
C PRO A 232 1.77 6.69 -2.07
N LEU A 233 2.52 6.98 -1.01
CA LEU A 233 3.52 6.08 -0.44
C LEU A 233 2.90 4.76 -0.01
N TYR A 234 1.67 4.77 0.53
CA TYR A 234 0.92 3.54 0.81
C TYR A 234 0.78 2.63 -0.43
N ASP A 235 0.33 3.20 -1.56
CA ASP A 235 0.08 2.42 -2.77
C ASP A 235 1.39 1.85 -3.35
N HIS A 236 2.48 2.64 -3.30
CA HIS A 236 3.82 2.17 -3.65
C HIS A 236 4.24 0.96 -2.81
N LEU A 237 4.17 1.09 -1.48
CA LEU A 237 4.56 0.03 -0.54
C LEU A 237 3.71 -1.24 -0.72
N LYS A 238 2.38 -1.08 -0.84
CA LYS A 238 1.46 -2.20 -1.04
C LYS A 238 1.74 -2.92 -2.36
N LEU A 239 1.88 -2.20 -3.46
CA LEU A 239 2.19 -2.79 -4.76
C LEU A 239 3.57 -3.47 -4.76
N CYS A 240 4.56 -2.89 -4.07
CA CYS A 240 5.89 -3.48 -3.94
C CYS A 240 5.82 -4.81 -3.17
N ALA A 241 5.04 -4.86 -2.08
CA ALA A 241 4.79 -6.10 -1.34
C ALA A 241 4.05 -7.16 -2.17
N CYS A 242 3.02 -6.76 -2.93
CA CYS A 242 2.29 -7.65 -3.84
C CYS A 242 3.24 -8.28 -4.87
N THR A 243 4.03 -7.43 -5.52
CA THR A 243 4.95 -7.81 -6.59
C THR A 243 6.06 -8.69 -6.04
N SER A 244 6.64 -8.33 -4.88
CA SER A 244 7.65 -9.13 -4.19
C SER A 244 7.16 -10.55 -3.90
N LEU A 245 5.91 -10.70 -3.43
CA LEU A 245 5.34 -12.01 -3.15
C LEU A 245 5.15 -12.84 -4.42
N ILE A 246 4.65 -12.23 -5.51
CA ILE A 246 4.47 -12.88 -6.80
C ILE A 246 5.82 -13.36 -7.34
N LEU A 247 6.81 -12.47 -7.41
CA LEU A 247 8.16 -12.79 -7.87
C LEU A 247 8.80 -13.91 -7.04
N SER A 248 8.59 -13.93 -5.72
CA SER A 248 9.11 -14.99 -4.85
C SER A 248 8.56 -16.38 -5.17
N LYS A 249 7.34 -16.48 -5.71
CA LYS A 249 6.69 -17.74 -6.09
C LYS A 249 7.21 -18.24 -7.43
N MET A 250 7.34 -17.36 -8.42
CA MET A 250 7.89 -17.69 -9.74
C MET A 250 9.32 -18.24 -9.65
N ILE A 251 10.11 -17.63 -8.78
CA ILE A 251 11.48 -18.05 -8.50
C ILE A 251 11.49 -19.47 -7.90
N LYS A 252 10.68 -19.76 -6.86
CA LYS A 252 10.60 -21.11 -6.28
C LYS A 252 10.26 -22.20 -7.30
N GLU A 253 9.33 -21.93 -8.22
CA GLU A 253 8.96 -22.87 -9.29
C GLU A 253 10.13 -23.14 -10.26
N SER A 254 10.97 -22.14 -10.49
CA SER A 254 12.18 -22.26 -11.32
C SER A 254 13.31 -23.07 -10.64
N PHE A 255 13.33 -23.17 -9.30
CA PHE A 255 14.35 -23.87 -8.51
C PHE A 255 14.02 -25.33 -8.16
N ALA A 256 12.84 -25.83 -8.54
CA ALA A 256 12.48 -27.25 -8.34
C ALA A 256 13.23 -28.21 -9.28
N GLY A 257 13.98 -27.69 -10.25
CA GLY A 257 14.98 -28.42 -11.03
C GLY A 257 16.35 -28.37 -10.34
N THR A 258 16.99 -29.53 -10.17
CA THR A 258 18.30 -29.70 -9.54
C THR A 258 19.35 -28.72 -10.08
N GLN A 259 20.04 -28.01 -9.18
CA GLN A 259 21.10 -26.99 -9.35
C GLN A 259 20.60 -25.56 -9.19
N ALA A 260 20.86 -24.96 -8.02
CA ALA A 260 20.58 -23.56 -7.72
C ALA A 260 21.50 -22.64 -8.55
N THR A 261 21.04 -22.22 -9.73
CA THR A 261 21.71 -21.17 -10.49
C THR A 261 21.40 -19.80 -9.85
N PRO A 262 22.39 -18.92 -9.64
CA PRO A 262 22.15 -17.55 -9.20
C PRO A 262 21.13 -16.86 -10.13
N ILE A 263 20.20 -16.09 -9.57
CA ILE A 263 19.20 -15.35 -10.33
C ILE A 263 19.92 -14.45 -11.34
N GLN A 264 19.93 -14.80 -12.62
CA GLN A 264 20.41 -13.91 -13.68
C GLN A 264 19.40 -12.78 -13.89
N GLU A 265 19.88 -11.55 -14.08
CA GLU A 265 19.05 -10.36 -14.38
C GLU A 265 18.09 -10.59 -15.55
N SER A 266 18.42 -11.49 -16.47
CA SER A 266 17.60 -11.86 -17.63
C SER A 266 16.38 -12.74 -17.32
N ASN A 267 16.25 -13.31 -16.11
CA ASN A 267 15.15 -14.24 -15.79
C ASN A 267 13.93 -13.54 -15.18
N ILE A 268 14.09 -12.32 -14.63
CA ILE A 268 12.97 -11.50 -14.17
C ILE A 268 12.58 -10.59 -15.34
N THR A 269 12.12 -11.20 -16.44
CA THR A 269 11.46 -10.40 -17.48
C THR A 269 10.03 -10.15 -17.02
N THR A 270 9.54 -8.93 -17.22
CA THR A 270 8.20 -8.40 -16.88
C THR A 270 7.01 -9.16 -17.51
N ARG A 271 7.21 -10.37 -18.01
CA ARG A 271 6.27 -11.13 -18.84
C ARG A 271 5.36 -12.09 -18.08
N GLU A 272 5.41 -12.14 -16.75
CA GLU A 272 4.79 -13.25 -15.99
C GLU A 272 3.88 -12.81 -14.82
N ILE A 273 3.54 -11.51 -14.70
CA ILE A 273 2.52 -11.05 -13.74
C ILE A 273 1.15 -11.03 -14.43
N THR A 274 0.19 -11.78 -13.89
CA THR A 274 -1.18 -11.83 -14.42
C THR A 274 -2.14 -11.04 -13.53
N ALA A 275 -2.83 -10.06 -14.13
CA ALA A 275 -3.95 -9.39 -13.48
C ALA A 275 -5.22 -10.24 -13.64
N ILE A 276 -5.88 -10.53 -12.52
CA ILE A 276 -7.15 -11.28 -12.51
C ILE A 276 -8.28 -10.29 -12.24
N SER A 277 -9.25 -10.24 -13.15
CA SER A 277 -10.49 -9.47 -12.99
C SER A 277 -11.67 -10.42 -12.99
N VAL A 278 -12.56 -10.25 -12.01
CA VAL A 278 -13.79 -11.02 -11.87
C VAL A 278 -14.96 -10.05 -11.87
N ASP A 279 -15.90 -10.27 -12.79
CA ASP A 279 -17.13 -9.50 -12.88
C ASP A 279 -18.33 -10.38 -12.49
N ILE A 280 -19.19 -9.86 -11.61
CA ILE A 280 -20.40 -10.54 -11.14
C ILE A 280 -21.59 -9.92 -11.87
N GLY A 281 -22.08 -10.63 -12.89
CA GLY A 281 -23.24 -10.20 -13.66
C GLY A 281 -24.56 -10.18 -12.87
N ASN A 282 -25.55 -9.48 -13.41
CA ASN A 282 -26.94 -9.46 -12.93
C ASN A 282 -27.17 -8.92 -11.50
N ILE A 283 -26.23 -8.17 -10.92
CA ILE A 283 -26.37 -7.52 -9.60
C ILE A 283 -27.66 -6.68 -9.53
N GLN A 284 -27.91 -5.84 -10.53
CA GLN A 284 -29.09 -4.97 -10.55
C GLN A 284 -30.39 -5.79 -10.52
N SER A 285 -30.45 -6.88 -11.29
CA SER A 285 -31.61 -7.79 -11.30
C SER A 285 -31.82 -8.42 -9.92
N PHE A 286 -30.76 -8.88 -9.28
CA PHE A 286 -30.82 -9.46 -7.93
C PHE A 286 -31.30 -8.45 -6.87
N ILE A 287 -30.72 -7.25 -6.84
CA ILE A 287 -31.04 -6.22 -5.85
C ILE A 287 -32.47 -5.72 -6.04
N SER A 288 -32.83 -5.35 -7.26
CA SER A 288 -34.12 -4.73 -7.59
C SER A 288 -35.30 -5.70 -7.68
N LYS A 289 -35.06 -7.02 -7.60
CA LYS A 289 -36.12 -8.03 -7.72
C LYS A 289 -37.23 -7.78 -6.69
N SER A 290 -38.32 -7.21 -7.16
CA SER A 290 -39.51 -6.83 -6.40
C SER A 290 -40.55 -7.92 -6.61
N TYR A 291 -41.04 -8.54 -5.54
CA TYR A 291 -42.14 -9.49 -5.65
C TYR A 291 -43.47 -8.71 -5.69
N ASN A 292 -44.37 -9.06 -6.60
CA ASN A 292 -45.67 -8.38 -6.83
C ASN A 292 -46.72 -8.55 -5.71
N TYR A 293 -46.28 -8.81 -4.48
CA TYR A 293 -47.18 -9.04 -3.35
C TYR A 293 -47.19 -7.83 -2.42
N GLU A 294 -48.36 -7.42 -1.92
CA GLU A 294 -48.46 -6.31 -0.96
C GLU A 294 -47.63 -6.55 0.31
N GLU A 295 -47.48 -7.80 0.75
CA GLU A 295 -46.56 -8.20 1.82
C GLU A 295 -45.08 -7.96 1.47
N ALA A 296 -44.73 -8.03 0.19
CA ALA A 296 -43.39 -7.74 -0.33
C ALA A 296 -43.10 -6.23 -0.50
N ARG A 297 -44.08 -5.34 -0.24
CA ARG A 297 -43.80 -3.91 -0.03
C ARG A 297 -43.36 -3.63 1.41
N LYS A 298 -43.91 -4.33 2.40
CA LYS A 298 -43.45 -4.23 3.79
C LYS A 298 -42.01 -4.77 3.90
N GLY A 299 -41.07 -3.93 4.32
CA GLY A 299 -39.66 -4.28 4.46
C GLY A 299 -38.85 -4.30 3.15
N LEU A 300 -39.36 -3.75 2.05
CA LEU A 300 -38.65 -3.69 0.77
C LEU A 300 -37.28 -3.01 0.90
N THR A 301 -37.21 -1.84 1.54
CA THR A 301 -35.96 -1.11 1.77
C THR A 301 -34.95 -1.89 2.63
N LYS A 302 -35.43 -2.72 3.58
CA LYS A 302 -34.54 -3.60 4.36
C LYS A 302 -33.98 -4.71 3.49
N ARG A 303 -34.81 -5.34 2.65
CA ARG A 303 -34.37 -6.38 1.71
C ARG A 303 -33.38 -5.87 0.67
N ILE A 304 -33.63 -4.69 0.09
CA ILE A 304 -32.70 -4.06 -0.88
C ILE A 304 -31.34 -3.85 -0.22
N ARG A 305 -31.31 -3.21 0.96
CA ARG A 305 -30.05 -3.01 1.72
C ARG A 305 -29.35 -4.33 2.05
N GLY A 306 -30.11 -5.34 2.51
CA GLY A 306 -29.56 -6.66 2.80
C GLY A 306 -28.96 -7.35 1.57
N ARG A 307 -29.59 -7.22 0.40
CA ARG A 307 -29.07 -7.76 -0.86
C ARG A 307 -27.84 -7.00 -1.36
N SER A 308 -27.83 -5.68 -1.26
CA SER A 308 -26.64 -4.88 -1.57
C SER A 308 -25.46 -5.29 -0.69
N TYR A 309 -25.67 -5.40 0.62
CA TYR A 309 -24.64 -5.88 1.55
C TYR A 309 -24.19 -7.31 1.25
N PHE A 310 -25.11 -8.20 0.92
CA PHE A 310 -24.78 -9.58 0.51
C PHE A 310 -23.87 -9.61 -0.73
N ILE A 311 -24.15 -8.77 -1.73
CA ILE A 311 -23.31 -8.66 -2.92
C ILE A 311 -21.90 -8.15 -2.56
N SER A 312 -21.79 -7.09 -1.75
CA SER A 312 -20.47 -6.61 -1.31
C SER A 312 -19.68 -7.69 -0.57
N LEU A 313 -20.33 -8.38 0.38
CA LEU A 313 -19.71 -9.45 1.16
C LEU A 313 -19.26 -10.63 0.28
N ILE A 314 -20.10 -11.09 -0.66
CA ILE A 314 -19.72 -12.22 -1.51
C ILE A 314 -18.59 -11.87 -2.47
N THR A 315 -18.55 -10.63 -2.99
CA THR A 315 -17.44 -10.15 -3.83
C THR A 315 -16.12 -10.15 -3.06
N GLU A 316 -16.11 -9.65 -1.82
CA GLU A 316 -14.92 -9.69 -0.95
C GLU A 316 -14.49 -11.13 -0.65
N LEU A 317 -15.42 -12.02 -0.28
CA LEU A 317 -15.12 -13.42 -0.01
C LEU A 317 -14.57 -14.16 -1.24
N ILE A 318 -15.06 -13.86 -2.43
CA ILE A 318 -14.54 -14.44 -3.69
C ILE A 318 -13.11 -13.97 -3.93
N ALA A 319 -12.83 -12.67 -3.77
CA ALA A 319 -11.48 -12.12 -3.95
C ALA A 319 -10.48 -12.74 -2.96
N GLU A 320 -10.84 -12.81 -1.67
CA GLU A 320 -10.06 -13.46 -0.63
C GLU A 320 -9.82 -14.95 -0.95
N HIS A 321 -10.87 -15.67 -1.35
CA HIS A 321 -10.74 -17.09 -1.69
C HIS A 321 -9.78 -17.32 -2.86
N ILE A 322 -9.87 -16.52 -3.92
CA ILE A 322 -8.97 -16.64 -5.08
C ILE A 322 -7.51 -16.42 -4.64
N VAL A 323 -7.26 -15.36 -3.89
CA VAL A 323 -5.92 -15.00 -3.42
C VAL A 323 -5.35 -16.07 -2.48
N GLU A 324 -6.15 -16.56 -1.53
CA GLU A 324 -5.75 -17.67 -0.63
C GLU A 324 -5.39 -18.94 -1.43
N ARG A 325 -6.17 -19.28 -2.46
CA ARG A 325 -5.93 -20.47 -3.30
C ARG A 325 -4.66 -20.35 -4.17
N LEU A 326 -4.25 -19.13 -4.49
CA LEU A 326 -2.96 -18.84 -5.14
C LEU A 326 -1.79 -18.76 -4.12
N GLY A 327 -2.09 -18.91 -2.82
CA GLY A 327 -1.15 -18.74 -1.72
C GLY A 327 -0.60 -17.32 -1.62
N LEU A 328 -1.39 -16.34 -2.05
CA LEU A 328 -1.13 -14.90 -1.92
C LEU A 328 -1.80 -14.38 -0.64
N THR A 329 -1.65 -13.07 -0.34
CA THR A 329 -2.29 -12.44 0.82
C THR A 329 -3.30 -11.38 0.39
N HIS A 330 -4.16 -10.92 1.31
CA HIS A 330 -5.12 -9.83 1.07
C HIS A 330 -4.49 -8.57 0.44
N LEU A 331 -3.18 -8.35 0.61
CA LEU A 331 -2.46 -7.27 -0.05
C LEU A 331 -2.58 -7.35 -1.57
N ASN A 332 -2.58 -8.56 -2.14
CA ASN A 332 -2.72 -8.81 -3.58
C ASN A 332 -4.13 -8.50 -4.14
N ILE A 333 -5.08 -8.11 -3.29
CA ILE A 333 -6.37 -7.57 -3.73
C ILE A 333 -6.20 -6.08 -3.97
N LEU A 334 -6.10 -5.69 -5.26
CA LEU A 334 -5.99 -4.28 -5.65
C LEU A 334 -7.28 -3.51 -5.42
N ARG A 335 -8.41 -4.15 -5.73
CA ARG A 335 -9.76 -3.59 -5.55
C ARG A 335 -10.79 -4.71 -5.51
N SER A 336 -11.72 -4.61 -4.58
CA SER A 336 -12.99 -5.34 -4.52
C SER A 336 -14.08 -4.29 -4.30
N SER A 337 -15.13 -4.28 -5.13
CA SER A 337 -16.21 -3.28 -5.03
C SER A 337 -17.52 -3.79 -5.57
#